data_AF-A0A836L6N0-F1
#
_entry.id   AF-A0A836L6N0-F1
#
_cell.length_a   1.000
_cell.length_b   1.000
_cell.length_c   1.000
_cell.angle_alpha   90.00
_cell.angle_beta   90.00
_cell.angle_gamma   90.00
#
_symmetry.space_group_name_H-M   'P 1'
#
loop_
_entity.id
_entity.type
_entity.pdbx_description
1 polymer ?
#
loop_
_entity_poly.entity_id
_entity_poly.type
_entity_poly.pdbx_seq_one_letter_code
_entity_poly.pdbx_strand_id
1 'polypeptide(L)'
;MSLLHRLHGARWCALRQHRRRYDGVRGIFAAAALHRGDLVLSIPLRYCYVTQLDPLPDGDASSMPSFETVRELRHLRRCNRGVALFPEAWAWLQRFSADASADRVSLSSTISCESVRGKISAIPPVMSLTLSPVEAALATSAALRYFYAHALRLSAITRLSHRVGPAPHDLSDRFAASLPFEDYLQWGLESLYSDASSAEAHLCLEQLSSNLRDCILTHASNTEFHFLDESPSLLDAVLLTSLYLVRSRVLRVPLLSSISSKPDSSCSVFAPGLDTLNHCGVAPAAAVVVSAAQGSVVVRALRRIARGEEITVNYRHTGGGNGESWSHPSHGHSLCSGAEIRMDDDWASRYLMDLPGTDKGKREW
;
A
#
# COMPACT_ATOMS: atom_id res chain seq x y z
N MET A 1 5.13 4.76 16.13
CA MET A 1 5.63 3.42 16.55
C MET A 1 4.70 2.65 17.50
N SER A 2 3.69 3.28 18.14
CA SER A 2 2.77 2.59 19.06
C SER A 2 1.92 1.49 18.42
N LEU A 3 1.60 1.61 17.12
CA LEU A 3 0.77 0.65 16.41
C LEU A 3 1.44 -0.72 16.22
N LEU A 4 2.74 -0.75 15.84
CA LEU A 4 3.45 -2.01 15.53
C LEU A 4 3.47 -2.98 16.72
N HIS A 5 3.58 -2.47 17.94
CA HIS A 5 3.52 -3.27 19.17
C HIS A 5 2.18 -4.01 19.38
N ARG A 6 1.11 -3.57 18.72
CA ARG A 6 -0.23 -4.18 18.80
C ARG A 6 -0.50 -5.18 17.69
N LEU A 7 0.34 -5.22 16.66
CA LEU A 7 0.25 -6.20 15.57
C LEU A 7 0.89 -7.51 16.02
N HIS A 8 0.10 -8.41 16.60
CA HIS A 8 0.63 -9.68 17.10
C HIS A 8 1.31 -10.47 15.97
N GLY A 9 2.56 -10.89 16.20
CA GLY A 9 3.36 -11.62 15.21
C GLY A 9 4.13 -10.70 14.25
N ALA A 10 3.94 -9.38 14.32
CA ALA A 10 4.83 -8.45 13.64
C ALA A 10 6.21 -8.47 14.29
N ARG A 11 7.24 -8.32 13.46
CA ARG A 11 8.65 -8.27 13.87
C ARG A 11 9.28 -7.05 13.25
N TRP A 12 10.11 -6.32 13.99
CA TRP A 12 10.83 -5.17 13.45
C TRP A 12 12.16 -5.02 14.18
N CYS A 13 13.14 -4.40 13.52
CA CYS A 13 14.38 -4.00 14.17
C CYS A 13 14.18 -2.72 15.01
N ALA A 14 15.22 -2.26 15.69
CA ALA A 14 15.11 -1.02 16.44
C ALA A 14 14.99 0.19 15.47
N LEU A 15 13.79 0.78 15.41
CA LEU A 15 13.45 1.89 14.50
C LEU A 15 13.14 3.16 15.29
N ARG A 16 13.47 4.32 14.72
CA ARG A 16 13.14 5.64 15.26
C ARG A 16 12.40 6.46 14.21
N GLN A 17 11.32 7.10 14.60
CA GLN A 17 10.64 8.08 13.75
C GLN A 17 11.26 9.45 14.00
N HIS A 18 11.71 10.14 12.95
CA HIS A 18 12.31 11.47 13.05
C HIS A 18 11.92 12.30 11.81
N ARG A 19 12.01 13.63 11.90
CA ARG A 19 11.93 14.50 10.71
C ARG A 19 13.29 14.63 10.05
N ARG A 20 13.37 14.44 8.73
CA ARG A 20 14.59 14.69 7.95
C ARG A 20 15.05 16.12 8.14
N ARG A 21 16.37 16.31 8.29
CA ARG A 21 16.93 17.64 8.60
C ARG A 21 16.78 18.63 7.45
N TYR A 22 16.78 18.16 6.20
CA TYR A 22 16.84 19.03 5.03
C TYR A 22 15.47 19.47 4.52
N ASP A 23 14.43 18.63 4.63
CA ASP A 23 13.08 18.93 4.14
C ASP A 23 11.98 18.80 5.20
N GLY A 24 12.32 18.41 6.43
CA GLY A 24 11.36 18.26 7.52
C GLY A 24 10.40 17.07 7.38
N VAL A 25 10.51 16.26 6.32
CA VAL A 25 9.62 15.13 6.07
C VAL A 25 9.83 14.07 7.15
N ARG A 26 8.72 13.54 7.69
CA ARG A 26 8.77 12.49 8.70
C ARG A 26 9.23 11.19 8.03
N GLY A 27 10.23 10.53 8.59
CA GLY A 27 10.77 9.27 8.10
C GLY A 27 11.07 8.29 9.23
N ILE A 28 11.39 7.06 8.84
CA ILE A 28 11.80 5.99 9.74
C ILE A 28 13.30 5.77 9.58
N PHE A 29 14.01 5.77 10.70
CA PHE A 29 15.47 5.71 10.76
C PHE A 29 15.94 4.51 11.56
N ALA A 30 17.05 3.91 11.16
CA ALA A 30 17.65 2.78 11.85
C ALA A 30 18.25 3.23 13.19
N ALA A 31 17.83 2.63 14.31
CA ALA A 31 18.39 2.96 15.63
C ALA A 31 19.74 2.28 15.89
N ALA A 32 20.04 1.23 15.12
CA ALA A 32 21.29 0.48 15.10
C ALA A 32 21.71 0.25 13.64
N ALA A 33 22.99 -0.11 13.41
CA ALA A 33 23.44 -0.49 12.09
C ALA A 33 22.80 -1.83 11.67
N LEU A 34 22.42 -1.94 10.39
CA LEU A 34 21.86 -3.16 9.80
C LEU A 34 22.77 -3.63 8.68
N HIS A 35 22.98 -4.93 8.59
CA HIS A 35 23.67 -5.58 7.48
C HIS A 35 22.70 -5.84 6.33
N ARG A 36 23.25 -6.11 5.15
CA ARG A 36 22.46 -6.57 4.00
C ARG A 36 21.69 -7.83 4.38
N GLY A 37 20.40 -7.85 4.07
CA GLY A 37 19.49 -8.95 4.35
C GLY A 37 18.84 -8.93 5.74
N ASP A 38 19.30 -8.07 6.65
CA ASP A 38 18.69 -7.95 7.97
C ASP A 38 17.21 -7.58 7.87
N LEU A 39 16.40 -8.17 8.74
CA LEU A 39 14.97 -7.89 8.83
C LEU A 39 14.76 -6.47 9.36
N VAL A 40 14.08 -5.64 8.56
CA VAL A 40 13.64 -4.31 8.97
C VAL A 40 12.26 -4.41 9.62
N LEU A 41 11.31 -5.02 8.91
CA LEU A 41 9.91 -5.10 9.29
C LEU A 41 9.29 -6.37 8.70
N SER A 42 8.46 -7.08 9.44
CA SER A 42 7.60 -8.16 8.97
C SER A 42 6.22 -7.96 9.58
N ILE A 43 5.19 -7.88 8.74
CA ILE A 43 3.80 -7.67 9.14
C ILE A 43 2.98 -8.87 8.67
N PRO A 44 2.31 -9.60 9.58
CA PRO A 44 1.46 -10.73 9.21
C PRO A 44 0.33 -10.30 8.26
N LEU A 45 0.04 -11.14 7.25
CA LEU A 45 -0.97 -10.84 6.22
C LEU A 45 -2.37 -10.62 6.77
N ARG A 46 -2.68 -11.15 7.97
CA ARG A 46 -3.94 -10.86 8.65
C ARG A 46 -4.12 -9.39 9.07
N TYR A 47 -3.11 -8.53 8.90
CA TYR A 47 -3.21 -7.08 9.10
C TYR A 47 -3.01 -6.30 7.79
N CYS A 48 -2.73 -7.00 6.70
CA CYS A 48 -2.46 -6.40 5.39
C CYS A 48 -3.65 -6.66 4.47
N TYR A 49 -3.77 -5.81 3.45
CA TYR A 49 -4.80 -5.95 2.44
C TYR A 49 -4.14 -6.02 1.07
N VAL A 50 -4.41 -7.11 0.34
CA VAL A 50 -3.94 -7.26 -1.04
C VAL A 50 -4.99 -6.64 -1.95
N THR A 51 -4.67 -5.49 -2.56
CA THR A 51 -5.63 -4.68 -3.31
C THR A 51 -5.73 -5.09 -4.76
N GLN A 52 -4.62 -5.55 -5.36
CA GLN A 52 -4.55 -6.05 -6.73
C GLN A 52 -3.54 -7.20 -6.79
N LEU A 53 -3.79 -8.15 -7.68
CA LEU A 53 -2.88 -9.24 -7.99
C LEU A 53 -2.67 -9.19 -9.49
N ASP A 54 -1.43 -8.98 -9.93
CA ASP A 54 -1.16 -9.03 -11.36
C ASP A 54 -1.28 -10.47 -11.85
N PRO A 55 -1.91 -10.68 -13.02
CA PRO A 55 -1.73 -11.93 -13.73
C PRO A 55 -0.22 -12.11 -14.01
N LEU A 56 0.27 -13.35 -13.95
CA LEU A 56 1.67 -13.62 -14.32
C LEU A 56 1.93 -13.07 -15.73
N PRO A 57 3.12 -12.48 -16.00
CA PRO A 57 3.48 -12.17 -17.37
C PRO A 57 3.45 -13.46 -18.18
N ASP A 58 2.65 -13.46 -19.25
CA ASP A 58 2.55 -14.55 -20.23
C ASP A 58 3.90 -14.74 -20.92
N GLY A 59 4.82 -15.44 -20.26
CA GLY A 59 5.91 -16.13 -20.92
C GLY A 59 5.34 -17.40 -21.52
N ASP A 60 4.98 -17.31 -22.80
CA ASP A 60 4.28 -18.30 -23.63
C ASP A 60 2.78 -18.45 -23.35
N ALA A 61 1.99 -18.00 -24.33
CA ALA A 61 0.52 -18.10 -24.42
C ALA A 61 -0.04 -19.54 -24.40
N SER A 62 0.76 -20.54 -24.00
CA SER A 62 0.40 -21.96 -23.93
C SER A 62 0.39 -22.52 -22.50
N SER A 63 0.86 -21.79 -21.49
CA SER A 63 0.89 -22.29 -20.11
C SER A 63 -0.25 -21.76 -19.27
N MET A 64 -1.28 -22.59 -19.08
CA MET A 64 -2.31 -22.34 -18.06
C MET A 64 -1.63 -22.09 -16.70
N PRO A 65 -2.09 -21.11 -15.90
CA PRO A 65 -1.56 -20.89 -14.57
C PRO A 65 -1.66 -22.20 -13.78
N SER A 66 -0.58 -22.61 -13.11
CA SER A 66 -0.60 -23.86 -12.37
C SER A 66 -1.72 -23.83 -11.33
N PHE A 67 -2.33 -24.99 -11.05
CA PHE A 67 -3.39 -25.11 -10.07
C PHE A 67 -2.97 -24.56 -8.69
N GLU A 68 -1.69 -24.66 -8.36
CA GLU A 68 -1.09 -24.16 -7.13
C GLU A 68 -0.99 -22.64 -7.11
N THR A 69 -0.61 -21.98 -8.21
CA THR A 69 -0.64 -20.52 -8.33
C THR A 69 -2.07 -19.99 -8.14
N VAL A 70 -3.06 -20.66 -8.75
CA VAL A 70 -4.48 -20.28 -8.57
C VAL A 70 -4.93 -20.45 -7.12
N ARG A 71 -4.44 -21.49 -6.42
CA ARG A 71 -4.74 -21.73 -5.00
C ARG A 71 -4.11 -20.66 -4.11
N GLU A 72 -2.86 -20.26 -4.36
CA GLU A 72 -2.18 -19.17 -3.63
C GLU A 72 -2.88 -17.82 -3.85
N LEU A 73 -3.24 -17.48 -5.09
CA LEU A 73 -3.97 -16.25 -5.40
C LEU A 73 -5.36 -16.22 -4.72
N ARG A 74 -6.06 -17.36 -4.72
CA ARG A 74 -7.33 -17.50 -3.97
C ARG A 74 -7.12 -17.39 -2.48
N HIS A 75 -6.02 -17.91 -1.95
CA HIS A 75 -5.67 -17.79 -0.53
C HIS A 75 -5.45 -16.33 -0.14
N LEU A 76 -4.64 -15.58 -0.91
CA LEU A 76 -4.41 -14.15 -0.66
C LEU A 76 -5.70 -13.32 -0.73
N ARG A 77 -6.59 -13.59 -1.69
CA ARG A 77 -7.93 -12.96 -1.74
C ARG A 77 -8.79 -13.31 -0.52
N ARG A 78 -8.67 -14.53 0.02
CA ARG A 78 -9.35 -14.94 1.25
C ARG A 78 -8.77 -14.26 2.49
N CYS A 79 -7.48 -13.95 2.50
CA CYS A 79 -6.85 -13.21 3.61
C CYS A 79 -7.57 -11.88 3.86
N ASN A 80 -7.99 -11.17 2.81
CA ASN A 80 -8.76 -9.92 2.92
C ASN A 80 -10.09 -10.05 3.70
N ARG A 81 -10.66 -11.27 3.81
CA ARG A 81 -11.94 -11.51 4.52
C ARG A 81 -11.76 -11.62 6.04
N GLY A 82 -10.58 -12.06 6.47
CA GLY A 82 -10.25 -12.31 7.87
C GLY A 82 -9.27 -11.28 8.44
N VAL A 83 -9.18 -10.10 7.83
CA VAL A 83 -8.21 -9.08 8.24
C VAL A 83 -8.63 -8.46 9.56
N ALA A 84 -7.69 -8.43 10.51
CA ALA A 84 -7.88 -7.93 11.86
C ALA A 84 -7.69 -6.41 11.99
N LEU A 85 -7.16 -5.73 10.96
CA LEU A 85 -6.92 -4.28 11.01
C LEU A 85 -8.23 -3.48 11.04
N PHE A 86 -9.21 -3.80 10.19
CA PHE A 86 -10.56 -3.23 10.23
C PHE A 86 -11.59 -4.36 10.18
N PRO A 87 -12.24 -4.71 11.31
CA PRO A 87 -13.25 -5.76 11.37
C PRO A 87 -14.43 -5.55 10.40
N GLU A 88 -14.82 -4.30 10.19
CA GLU A 88 -15.93 -3.89 9.29
C GLU A 88 -15.58 -3.96 7.80
N ALA A 89 -14.29 -4.08 7.44
CA ALA A 89 -13.86 -4.04 6.05
C ALA A 89 -14.50 -5.16 5.20
N TRP A 90 -14.79 -6.32 5.81
CA TRP A 90 -15.46 -7.40 5.10
C TRP A 90 -16.88 -7.04 4.64
N ALA A 91 -17.64 -6.33 5.47
CA ALA A 91 -18.98 -5.88 5.10
C ALA A 91 -18.93 -4.89 3.93
N TRP A 92 -17.95 -3.97 3.94
CA TRP A 92 -17.72 -3.04 2.84
C TRP A 92 -17.23 -3.74 1.57
N LEU A 93 -16.34 -4.72 1.69
CA LEU A 93 -15.89 -5.54 0.56
C LEU A 93 -17.05 -6.25 -0.14
N GLN A 94 -18.04 -6.73 0.62
CA GLN A 94 -19.22 -7.35 0.04
C GLN A 94 -20.08 -6.34 -0.74
N ARG A 95 -20.22 -5.10 -0.24
CA ARG A 95 -20.97 -4.01 -0.88
C ARG A 95 -20.28 -3.49 -2.15
N PHE A 96 -18.95 -3.44 -2.15
CA PHE A 96 -18.14 -2.96 -3.26
C PHE A 96 -17.75 -4.07 -4.26
N SER A 97 -18.14 -5.31 -4.00
CA SER A 97 -17.87 -6.43 -4.92
C SER A 97 -18.68 -6.29 -6.20
N ALA A 98 -18.11 -6.73 -7.34
CA ALA A 98 -18.84 -6.81 -8.60
C ALA A 98 -20.06 -7.75 -8.54
N ASP A 99 -20.02 -8.71 -7.62
CA ASP A 99 -21.08 -9.69 -7.36
C ASP A 99 -22.11 -9.20 -6.32
N ALA A 100 -22.03 -7.94 -5.86
CA ALA A 100 -23.01 -7.38 -4.95
C ALA A 100 -24.41 -7.43 -5.57
N SER A 101 -25.37 -7.99 -4.83
CA SER A 101 -26.75 -8.21 -5.30
C SER A 101 -27.61 -6.95 -5.31
N ALA A 102 -27.15 -5.86 -4.67
CA ALA A 102 -27.83 -4.57 -4.55
C ALA A 102 -26.87 -3.45 -5.00
N ASP A 103 -27.43 -2.40 -5.60
CA ASP A 103 -26.81 -1.10 -5.97
C ASP A 103 -25.30 -1.14 -6.20
N ARG A 104 -24.92 -1.57 -7.40
CA ARG A 104 -23.51 -1.64 -7.81
C ARG A 104 -22.87 -0.26 -7.74
N VAL A 105 -21.99 -0.09 -6.77
CA VAL A 105 -21.19 1.13 -6.62
C VAL A 105 -20.18 1.22 -7.76
N SER A 106 -20.20 2.32 -8.51
CA SER A 106 -19.17 2.55 -9.52
C SER A 106 -17.84 2.89 -8.85
N LEU A 107 -16.86 2.00 -8.97
CA LEU A 107 -15.49 2.19 -8.50
C LEU A 107 -14.54 2.67 -9.60
N SER A 108 -15.09 3.10 -10.73
CA SER A 108 -14.37 3.74 -11.83
C SER A 108 -14.94 5.12 -12.09
N SER A 109 -14.05 6.08 -12.33
CA SER A 109 -14.39 7.43 -12.75
C SER A 109 -13.60 7.78 -14.01
N THR A 110 -14.25 8.44 -14.96
CA THR A 110 -13.67 8.88 -16.22
C THR A 110 -14.00 10.34 -16.46
N ILE A 111 -12.98 11.16 -16.72
CA ILE A 111 -13.12 12.60 -16.93
C ILE A 111 -12.40 12.99 -18.21
N SER A 112 -13.03 13.85 -19.00
CA SER A 112 -12.40 14.45 -20.18
C SER A 112 -11.39 15.48 -19.73
N CYS A 113 -10.12 15.28 -20.10
CA CYS A 113 -9.05 16.25 -19.85
C CYS A 113 -9.16 17.42 -20.82
N GLU A 114 -8.72 18.60 -20.36
CA GLU A 114 -8.56 19.73 -21.27
C GLU A 114 -7.43 19.45 -22.27
N SER A 115 -7.65 19.77 -23.55
CA SER A 115 -6.63 19.53 -24.56
C SER A 115 -5.45 20.48 -24.35
N VAL A 116 -4.24 19.92 -24.28
CA VAL A 116 -3.00 20.72 -24.28
C VAL A 116 -2.99 21.58 -25.54
N ARG A 117 -2.90 22.91 -25.38
CA ARG A 117 -2.83 23.88 -26.49
C ARG A 117 -1.83 23.38 -27.55
N GLY A 118 -2.32 23.10 -28.76
CA GLY A 118 -1.48 22.72 -29.91
C GLY A 118 -1.63 21.29 -30.41
N LYS A 119 -2.35 20.40 -29.69
CA LYS A 119 -2.74 19.08 -30.25
C LYS A 119 -4.18 19.14 -30.76
N ILE A 120 -4.33 19.27 -32.08
CA ILE A 120 -5.61 19.10 -32.79
C ILE A 120 -5.90 17.59 -32.85
N SER A 121 -6.32 17.00 -31.72
CA SER A 121 -6.94 15.68 -31.69
C SER A 121 -8.45 15.88 -31.73
N ALA A 122 -9.16 15.18 -32.61
CA ALA A 122 -10.62 15.23 -32.71
C ALA A 122 -11.34 14.65 -31.48
N ILE A 123 -10.61 13.91 -30.63
CA ILE A 123 -11.12 13.30 -29.41
C ILE A 123 -10.32 13.88 -28.23
N PRO A 124 -10.98 14.46 -27.20
CA PRO A 124 -10.29 14.96 -26.02
C PRO A 124 -9.62 13.79 -25.28
N PRO A 125 -8.41 13.99 -24.72
CA PRO A 125 -7.81 12.97 -23.88
C PRO A 125 -8.72 12.68 -22.68
N VAL A 126 -8.89 11.42 -22.30
CA VAL A 126 -9.72 11.01 -21.16
C VAL A 126 -8.83 10.43 -20.08
N MET A 127 -9.00 10.89 -18.85
CA MET A 127 -8.40 10.30 -17.66
C MET A 127 -9.39 9.33 -17.03
N SER A 128 -8.92 8.13 -16.69
CA SER A 128 -9.70 7.12 -15.98
C SER A 128 -8.99 6.71 -14.71
N LEU A 129 -9.71 6.65 -13.59
CA LEU A 129 -9.22 6.14 -12.32
C LEU A 129 -10.14 5.05 -11.82
N THR A 130 -9.57 3.88 -11.52
CA THR A 130 -10.28 2.75 -10.93
C THR A 130 -9.71 2.43 -9.55
N LEU A 131 -10.61 2.23 -8.59
CA LEU A 131 -10.33 1.71 -7.27
C LEU A 131 -10.63 0.21 -7.23
N SER A 132 -9.79 -0.56 -6.55
CA SER A 132 -10.18 -1.92 -6.20
C SER A 132 -11.23 -1.91 -5.08
N PRO A 133 -12.11 -2.92 -4.99
CA PRO A 133 -13.06 -3.03 -3.88
C PRO A 133 -12.39 -3.00 -2.51
N VAL A 134 -11.14 -3.47 -2.43
CA VAL A 134 -10.32 -3.48 -1.22
C VAL A 134 -9.87 -2.07 -0.85
N GLU A 135 -9.44 -1.27 -1.82
CA GLU A 135 -9.10 0.14 -1.59
C GLU A 135 -10.32 0.93 -1.12
N ALA A 136 -11.48 0.72 -1.75
CA ALA A 136 -12.75 1.35 -1.37
C ALA A 136 -13.17 0.97 0.06
N ALA A 137 -13.09 -0.33 0.40
CA ALA A 137 -13.41 -0.83 1.74
C ALA A 137 -12.47 -0.27 2.82
N LEU A 138 -11.16 -0.20 2.51
CA LEU A 138 -10.15 0.40 3.38
C LEU A 138 -10.43 1.89 3.62
N ALA A 139 -10.63 2.65 2.54
CA ALA A 139 -10.87 4.08 2.61
C ALA A 139 -12.14 4.39 3.41
N THR A 140 -13.22 3.63 3.16
CA THR A 140 -14.48 3.76 3.90
C THR A 140 -14.30 3.43 5.38
N SER A 141 -13.60 2.34 5.71
CA SER A 141 -13.38 1.94 7.11
C SER A 141 -12.56 2.98 7.88
N ALA A 142 -11.47 3.47 7.29
CA ALA A 142 -10.63 4.51 7.89
C ALA A 142 -11.40 5.84 8.03
N ALA A 143 -12.16 6.23 7.01
CA ALA A 143 -12.96 7.45 7.00
C ALA A 143 -14.03 7.44 8.09
N LEU A 144 -14.84 6.38 8.17
CA LEU A 144 -15.92 6.30 9.16
C LEU A 144 -15.38 6.25 10.59
N ARG A 145 -14.27 5.53 10.83
CA ARG A 145 -13.64 5.55 12.16
C ARG A 145 -13.14 6.94 12.53
N TYR A 146 -12.45 7.62 11.62
CA TYR A 146 -11.98 8.98 11.86
C TYR A 146 -13.16 9.95 12.07
N PHE A 147 -14.17 9.90 11.20
CA PHE A 147 -15.36 10.76 11.25
C PHE A 147 -16.07 10.65 12.60
N TYR A 148 -16.48 9.45 13.01
CA TYR A 148 -17.22 9.28 14.26
C TYR A 148 -16.36 9.51 15.51
N ALA A 149 -15.12 8.99 15.54
CA ALA A 149 -14.29 9.05 16.75
C ALA A 149 -13.59 10.39 16.95
N HIS A 150 -13.12 11.02 15.87
CA HIS A 150 -12.25 12.19 15.92
C HIS A 150 -12.94 13.46 15.42
N ALA A 151 -13.63 13.40 14.28
CA ALA A 151 -14.27 14.57 13.68
C ALA A 151 -15.51 15.00 14.49
N LEU A 152 -16.42 14.06 14.78
CA LEU A 152 -17.58 14.27 15.64
C LEU A 152 -17.27 14.11 17.14
N ARG A 153 -16.06 13.62 17.48
CA ARG A 153 -15.60 13.41 18.87
C ARG A 153 -16.54 12.53 19.69
N LEU A 154 -17.22 11.56 19.06
CA LEU A 154 -18.11 10.65 19.79
C LEU A 154 -17.29 9.68 20.64
N SER A 155 -17.65 9.58 21.92
CA SER A 155 -17.03 8.59 22.81
C SER A 155 -17.34 7.16 22.37
N ALA A 156 -16.49 6.21 22.74
CA ALA A 156 -16.75 4.79 22.49
C ALA A 156 -18.09 4.32 23.11
N ILE A 157 -18.47 4.88 24.27
CA ILE A 157 -19.74 4.57 24.94
C ILE A 157 -20.90 5.06 24.08
N THR A 158 -20.83 6.29 23.58
CA THR A 158 -21.86 6.90 22.71
C THR A 158 -22.03 6.11 21.42
N ARG A 159 -20.93 5.71 20.77
CA ARG A 159 -20.97 4.89 19.55
C ARG A 159 -21.65 3.55 19.79
N LEU A 160 -21.39 2.92 20.94
CA LEU A 160 -22.03 1.65 21.31
C LEU A 160 -23.51 1.82 21.68
N SER A 161 -23.86 2.87 22.44
CA SER A 161 -25.24 3.08 22.90
C SER A 161 -26.18 3.42 21.74
N HIS A 162 -25.72 4.25 20.81
CA HIS A 162 -26.50 4.64 19.62
C HIS A 162 -26.29 3.71 18.43
N ARG A 163 -25.36 2.75 18.52
CA ARG A 163 -24.98 1.83 17.43
C ARG A 163 -24.61 2.57 16.15
N VAL A 164 -23.80 3.63 16.28
CA VAL A 164 -23.41 4.49 15.15
C VAL A 164 -21.96 4.24 14.74
N GLY A 165 -21.78 4.11 13.43
CA GLY A 165 -20.48 3.87 12.83
C GLY A 165 -19.88 2.51 13.20
N PRO A 166 -18.60 2.29 12.87
CA PRO A 166 -17.90 1.07 13.22
C PRO A 166 -17.89 0.85 14.74
N ALA A 167 -17.89 -0.39 15.21
CA ALA A 167 -17.72 -0.67 16.64
C ALA A 167 -16.33 -0.21 17.12
N PRO A 168 -16.20 0.34 18.35
CA PRO A 168 -14.91 0.68 18.92
C PRO A 168 -13.95 -0.51 18.93
N HIS A 169 -12.73 -0.31 18.46
CA HIS A 169 -11.73 -1.36 18.35
C HIS A 169 -10.33 -0.75 18.48
N ASP A 170 -9.60 -1.08 19.56
CA ASP A 170 -8.36 -0.39 19.95
C ASP A 170 -7.33 -0.34 18.81
N LEU A 171 -7.12 -1.43 18.08
CA LEU A 171 -6.15 -1.46 16.98
C LEU A 171 -6.57 -0.54 15.82
N SER A 172 -7.83 -0.63 15.41
CA SER A 172 -8.36 0.12 14.26
C SER A 172 -8.47 1.60 14.55
N ASP A 173 -8.94 1.95 15.75
CA ASP A 173 -9.08 3.34 16.18
C ASP A 173 -7.69 3.99 16.33
N ARG A 174 -6.69 3.28 16.88
CA ARG A 174 -5.30 3.77 16.90
C ARG A 174 -4.71 3.92 15.51
N PHE A 175 -5.02 3.00 14.60
CA PHE A 175 -4.54 3.11 13.22
C PHE A 175 -5.14 4.35 12.55
N ALA A 176 -6.47 4.53 12.62
CA ALA A 176 -7.15 5.70 12.09
C ALA A 176 -6.62 7.01 12.69
N ALA A 177 -6.39 7.04 14.01
CA ALA A 177 -5.79 8.19 14.71
C ALA A 177 -4.33 8.47 14.32
N SER A 178 -3.61 7.46 13.80
CA SER A 178 -2.22 7.63 13.36
C SER A 178 -2.11 8.19 11.94
N LEU A 179 -3.22 8.19 11.18
CA LEU A 179 -3.27 8.78 9.86
C LEU A 179 -3.34 10.31 9.98
N PRO A 180 -2.64 11.04 9.09
CA PRO A 180 -2.54 12.51 9.16
C PRO A 180 -3.79 13.21 8.58
N PHE A 181 -4.99 12.78 9.00
CA PHE A 181 -6.24 13.41 8.55
C PHE A 181 -6.30 14.89 8.91
N GLU A 182 -5.92 15.27 10.13
CA GLU A 182 -5.95 16.67 10.59
C GLU A 182 -5.09 17.57 9.69
N ASP A 183 -3.88 17.12 9.34
CA ASP A 183 -2.99 17.86 8.44
C ASP A 183 -3.66 18.06 7.07
N TYR A 184 -4.20 17.01 6.46
CA TYR A 184 -4.82 17.11 5.12
C TYR A 184 -6.13 17.88 5.11
N LEU A 185 -6.94 17.80 6.17
CA LEU A 185 -8.17 18.57 6.30
C LEU A 185 -7.89 20.06 6.54
N GLN A 186 -6.78 20.40 7.20
CA GLN A 186 -6.38 21.78 7.43
C GLN A 186 -5.73 22.43 6.20
N TRP A 187 -4.79 21.73 5.58
CA TRP A 187 -3.96 22.29 4.49
C TRP A 187 -4.54 22.03 3.10
N GLY A 188 -5.53 21.14 3.00
CA GLY A 188 -6.08 20.67 1.74
C GLY A 188 -5.29 19.49 1.15
N LEU A 189 -5.88 18.86 0.15
CA LEU A 189 -5.29 17.75 -0.58
C LEU A 189 -4.66 18.29 -1.87
N GLU A 190 -3.34 18.28 -1.94
CA GLU A 190 -2.64 18.42 -3.22
C GLU A 190 -2.72 17.09 -3.99
N SER A 191 -2.73 17.17 -5.32
CA SER A 191 -2.98 15.99 -6.15
C SER A 191 -1.95 14.87 -5.97
N LEU A 192 -2.37 13.65 -6.35
CA LEU A 192 -1.51 12.46 -6.34
C LEU A 192 -0.35 12.54 -7.35
N TYR A 193 -0.47 13.40 -8.36
CA TYR A 193 0.51 13.54 -9.45
C TYR A 193 1.05 14.97 -9.50
N SER A 194 2.34 15.12 -9.80
CA SER A 194 3.02 16.41 -9.94
C SER A 194 2.74 17.12 -11.27
N ASP A 195 2.01 16.48 -12.18
CA ASP A 195 1.93 16.85 -13.59
C ASP A 195 0.59 17.51 -13.91
N ALA A 196 0.44 18.07 -15.12
CA ALA A 196 -0.79 18.77 -15.53
C ALA A 196 -2.09 17.93 -15.40
N SER A 197 -1.99 16.59 -15.40
CA SER A 197 -3.09 15.64 -15.13
C SER A 197 -3.54 15.58 -13.66
N SER A 198 -2.91 16.39 -12.80
CA SER A 198 -3.15 16.52 -11.37
C SER A 198 -4.58 16.92 -11.04
N ALA A 199 -5.16 17.86 -11.79
CA ALA A 199 -6.51 18.36 -11.56
C ALA A 199 -7.56 17.30 -11.94
N GLU A 200 -7.40 16.65 -13.09
CA GLU A 200 -8.31 15.60 -13.53
C GLU A 200 -8.26 14.37 -12.63
N ALA A 201 -7.07 14.01 -12.12
CA ALA A 201 -6.93 12.95 -11.13
C ALA A 201 -7.69 13.24 -9.84
N HIS A 202 -7.64 14.49 -9.38
CA HIS A 202 -8.38 14.95 -8.21
C HIS A 202 -9.89 14.85 -8.43
N LEU A 203 -10.38 15.37 -9.56
CA LEU A 203 -11.80 15.29 -9.91
C LEU A 203 -12.27 13.82 -10.00
N CYS A 204 -11.45 12.91 -10.51
CA CYS A 204 -11.78 11.48 -10.55
C CYS A 204 -11.96 10.92 -9.12
N LEU A 205 -11.08 11.32 -8.20
CA LEU A 205 -11.17 10.90 -6.80
C LEU A 205 -12.38 11.52 -6.08
N GLU A 206 -12.75 12.76 -6.40
CA GLU A 206 -13.98 13.38 -5.89
C GLU A 206 -15.24 12.63 -6.34
N GLN A 207 -15.31 12.24 -7.62
CA GLN A 207 -16.42 11.43 -8.14
C GLN A 207 -16.49 10.07 -7.44
N LEU A 208 -15.34 9.42 -7.27
CA LEU A 208 -15.28 8.14 -6.54
C LEU A 208 -15.67 8.31 -5.07
N SER A 209 -15.22 9.39 -4.41
CA SER A 209 -15.60 9.72 -3.03
C SER A 209 -17.10 9.89 -2.89
N SER A 210 -17.73 10.60 -3.84
CA SER A 210 -19.20 10.76 -3.90
C SER A 210 -19.91 9.41 -4.03
N ASN A 211 -19.43 8.52 -4.90
CA ASN A 211 -20.01 7.18 -5.04
C ASN A 211 -19.89 6.35 -3.74
N LEU A 212 -18.78 6.48 -3.01
CA LEU A 212 -18.62 5.82 -1.71
C LEU A 212 -19.57 6.41 -0.66
N ARG A 213 -19.74 7.74 -0.65
CA ARG A 213 -20.68 8.44 0.23
C ARG A 213 -22.11 7.96 -0.01
N ASP A 214 -22.55 7.89 -1.26
CA ASP A 214 -23.90 7.42 -1.60
C ASP A 214 -24.12 5.99 -1.10
N CYS A 215 -23.13 5.10 -1.28
CA CYS A 215 -23.19 3.74 -0.73
C CYS A 215 -23.29 3.73 0.82
N ILE A 216 -22.54 4.60 1.50
CA ILE A 216 -22.61 4.73 2.96
C ILE A 216 -24.02 5.17 3.38
N LEU A 217 -24.60 6.17 2.72
CA LEU A 217 -25.92 6.71 3.03
C LEU A 217 -27.03 5.67 2.76
N THR A 218 -26.96 4.91 1.66
CA THR A 218 -27.90 3.83 1.35
C THR A 218 -27.93 2.74 2.43
N HIS A 219 -26.81 2.53 3.13
CA HIS A 219 -26.69 1.51 4.17
C HIS A 219 -26.66 2.06 5.60
N ALA A 220 -26.81 3.37 5.77
CA ALA A 220 -26.86 4.00 7.08
C ALA A 220 -28.21 3.71 7.75
N SER A 221 -28.18 3.40 9.05
CA SER A 221 -29.39 3.42 9.87
C SER A 221 -29.93 4.86 9.99
N ASN A 222 -31.22 5.02 10.32
CA ASN A 222 -31.80 6.36 10.56
C ASN A 222 -31.00 7.15 11.60
N THR A 223 -30.50 6.47 12.64
CA THR A 223 -29.65 7.07 13.66
C THR A 223 -28.31 7.54 13.12
N GLU A 224 -27.65 6.76 12.26
CA GLU A 224 -26.41 7.19 11.61
C GLU A 224 -26.65 8.34 10.64
N PHE A 225 -27.75 8.28 9.88
CA PHE A 225 -28.12 9.33 8.95
C PHE A 225 -28.22 10.70 9.63
N HIS A 226 -28.80 10.78 10.84
CA HIS A 226 -28.84 12.03 11.61
C HIS A 226 -27.45 12.62 11.87
N PHE A 227 -26.48 11.81 12.30
CA PHE A 227 -25.11 12.30 12.52
C PHE A 227 -24.39 12.67 11.22
N LEU A 228 -24.67 11.96 10.12
CA LEU A 228 -24.08 12.25 8.82
C LEU A 228 -24.66 13.54 8.22
N ASP A 229 -25.94 13.81 8.45
CA ASP A 229 -26.66 14.99 7.98
C ASP A 229 -26.34 16.26 8.80
N GLU A 230 -25.92 16.11 10.06
CA GLU A 230 -25.42 17.23 10.86
C GLU A 230 -24.14 17.85 10.29
N SER A 231 -23.34 17.12 9.51
CA SER A 231 -22.06 17.59 8.97
C SER A 231 -21.69 16.93 7.63
N PRO A 232 -22.46 17.14 6.56
CA PRO A 232 -22.29 16.43 5.29
C PRO A 232 -20.96 16.77 4.61
N SER A 233 -20.57 18.06 4.61
CA SER A 233 -19.31 18.52 4.01
C SER A 233 -18.07 17.93 4.69
N LEU A 234 -18.17 17.64 5.99
CA LEU A 234 -17.07 17.05 6.75
C LEU A 234 -16.89 15.56 6.38
N LEU A 235 -17.98 14.82 6.19
CA LEU A 235 -17.92 13.44 5.73
C LEU A 235 -17.27 13.36 4.35
N ASP A 236 -17.67 14.24 3.43
CA ASP A 236 -17.13 14.28 2.07
C ASP A 236 -15.61 14.54 2.07
N ALA A 237 -15.17 15.53 2.86
CA ALA A 237 -13.74 15.84 3.01
C ALA A 237 -12.95 14.69 3.65
N VAL A 238 -13.52 14.01 4.66
CA VAL A 238 -12.88 12.87 5.33
C VAL A 238 -12.78 11.66 4.38
N LEU A 239 -13.83 11.37 3.60
CA LEU A 239 -13.81 10.28 2.62
C LEU A 239 -12.80 10.52 1.52
N LEU A 240 -12.78 11.73 0.96
CA LEU A 240 -11.80 12.12 -0.06
C LEU A 240 -10.38 12.02 0.49
N THR A 241 -10.14 12.57 1.68
CA THR A 241 -8.84 12.46 2.37
C THR A 241 -8.44 10.99 2.57
N SER A 242 -9.37 10.15 3.00
CA SER A 242 -9.12 8.72 3.20
C SER A 242 -8.75 8.00 1.91
N LEU A 243 -9.39 8.34 0.79
CA LEU A 243 -9.04 7.80 -0.53
C LEU A 243 -7.62 8.17 -0.93
N TYR A 244 -7.25 9.44 -0.77
CA TYR A 244 -5.87 9.90 -0.99
C TYR A 244 -4.88 9.16 -0.11
N LEU A 245 -5.20 9.02 1.18
CA LEU A 245 -4.36 8.34 2.15
C LEU A 245 -4.15 6.86 1.80
N VAL A 246 -5.21 6.14 1.46
CA VAL A 246 -5.13 4.72 1.09
C VAL A 246 -4.36 4.55 -0.21
N ARG A 247 -4.72 5.31 -1.25
CA ARG A 247 -4.15 5.13 -2.58
C ARG A 247 -2.67 5.50 -2.67
N SER A 248 -2.22 6.49 -1.89
CA SER A 248 -0.79 6.83 -1.76
C SER A 248 0.04 5.81 -0.98
N ARG A 249 -0.60 4.88 -0.27
CA ARG A 249 0.04 3.89 0.62
C ARG A 249 -0.07 2.45 0.12
N VAL A 250 -0.79 2.22 -0.97
CA VAL A 250 -0.81 0.93 -1.66
C VAL A 250 0.48 0.82 -2.47
N LEU A 251 1.33 -0.15 -2.12
CA LEU A 251 2.59 -0.38 -2.80
C LEU A 251 2.49 -1.64 -3.67
N ARG A 252 2.94 -1.52 -4.92
CA ARG A 252 3.17 -2.67 -5.79
C ARG A 252 4.51 -3.31 -5.39
N VAL A 253 4.45 -4.56 -4.97
CA VAL A 253 5.61 -5.32 -4.46
C VAL A 253 5.63 -6.72 -5.07
N PRO A 254 6.80 -7.35 -5.18
CA PRO A 254 6.87 -8.75 -5.59
C PRO A 254 6.19 -9.69 -4.58
N LEU A 255 5.61 -10.75 -5.11
CA LEU A 255 4.96 -11.84 -4.40
C LEU A 255 5.83 -13.09 -4.52
N LEU A 256 6.42 -13.50 -3.39
CA LEU A 256 7.15 -14.75 -3.29
C LEU A 256 6.17 -15.90 -3.11
N SER A 257 6.03 -16.69 -4.18
CA SER A 257 5.31 -17.97 -4.14
C SER A 257 6.06 -18.99 -3.29
N SER A 258 5.34 -19.85 -2.59
CA SER A 258 5.92 -20.87 -1.72
C SER A 258 6.52 -22.06 -2.47
N ILE A 259 6.29 -22.17 -3.79
CA ILE A 259 6.49 -23.43 -4.55
C ILE A 259 7.33 -23.23 -5.83
N SER A 260 7.69 -22.01 -6.22
CA SER A 260 8.14 -21.75 -7.60
C SER A 260 9.50 -21.06 -7.69
N SER A 261 10.41 -21.62 -8.51
CA SER A 261 11.65 -20.99 -9.01
C SER A 261 11.43 -20.02 -10.19
N LYS A 262 10.18 -19.75 -10.59
CA LYS A 262 9.80 -18.82 -11.68
C LYS A 262 9.84 -17.35 -11.24
N PRO A 263 9.88 -16.39 -12.18
CA PRO A 263 9.85 -14.96 -11.87
C PRO A 263 8.69 -14.60 -10.95
N ASP A 264 9.00 -13.77 -9.96
CA ASP A 264 8.04 -13.33 -8.95
C ASP A 264 6.92 -12.53 -9.62
N SER A 265 5.67 -12.91 -9.37
CA SER A 265 4.52 -12.08 -9.72
C SER A 265 4.50 -10.84 -8.85
N SER A 266 3.80 -9.78 -9.25
CA SER A 266 3.60 -8.61 -8.39
C SER A 266 2.20 -8.55 -7.83
N CYS A 267 2.08 -7.93 -6.67
CA CYS A 267 0.81 -7.63 -6.04
C CYS A 267 0.84 -6.23 -5.45
N SER A 268 -0.31 -5.58 -5.42
CA SER A 268 -0.49 -4.32 -4.72
C SER A 268 -0.96 -4.62 -3.30
N VAL A 269 -0.26 -4.08 -2.30
CA VAL A 269 -0.53 -4.34 -0.89
C VAL A 269 -0.58 -3.04 -0.10
N PHE A 270 -1.56 -2.97 0.80
CA PHE A 270 -1.61 -1.99 1.88
C PHE A 270 -1.20 -2.70 3.17
N ALA A 271 -0.19 -2.18 3.86
CA ALA A 271 0.31 -2.78 5.10
C ALA A 271 0.67 -1.71 6.15
N PRO A 272 0.15 -1.82 7.39
CA PRO A 272 0.38 -0.83 8.43
C PRO A 272 1.84 -0.84 8.90
N GLY A 273 2.53 0.29 8.80
CA GLY A 273 3.95 0.46 9.08
C GLY A 273 4.82 0.50 7.83
N LEU A 274 4.47 -0.29 6.79
CA LEU A 274 5.14 -0.17 5.48
C LEU A 274 4.86 1.21 4.86
N ASP A 275 3.64 1.70 5.05
CA ASP A 275 3.17 3.02 4.63
C ASP A 275 3.89 4.21 5.28
N THR A 276 4.80 3.95 6.22
CA THR A 276 5.62 4.98 6.89
C THR A 276 7.05 5.06 6.35
N LEU A 277 7.46 4.15 5.47
CA LEU A 277 8.80 4.12 4.87
C LEU A 277 8.82 4.98 3.61
N ASN A 278 9.64 6.02 3.57
CA ASN A 278 9.68 6.98 2.45
C ASN A 278 10.25 6.38 1.15
N HIS A 279 9.92 7.04 0.04
CA HIS A 279 10.43 6.68 -1.28
C HIS A 279 11.90 7.08 -1.48
N CYS A 280 12.70 6.18 -2.07
CA CYS A 280 13.94 6.51 -2.77
C CYS A 280 14.05 5.67 -4.05
N GLY A 281 14.11 6.32 -5.21
CA GLY A 281 14.22 5.64 -6.50
C GLY A 281 15.65 5.22 -6.89
N VAL A 282 16.67 5.95 -6.40
CA VAL A 282 18.07 5.76 -6.83
C VAL A 282 18.79 4.68 -6.02
N ALA A 283 18.72 4.75 -4.70
CA ALA A 283 19.44 3.85 -3.80
C ALA A 283 18.60 3.51 -2.56
N PRO A 284 17.47 2.79 -2.75
CA PRO A 284 16.62 2.39 -1.63
C PRO A 284 17.41 1.61 -0.59
N ALA A 285 17.15 1.88 0.69
CA ALA A 285 17.81 1.19 1.79
C ALA A 285 17.29 -0.24 1.96
N ALA A 286 16.01 -0.46 1.66
CA ALA A 286 15.31 -1.72 1.86
C ALA A 286 14.42 -2.11 0.67
N ALA A 287 14.14 -3.40 0.57
CA ALA A 287 13.19 -3.98 -0.37
C ALA A 287 12.04 -4.62 0.40
N VAL A 288 10.89 -4.73 -0.27
CA VAL A 288 9.62 -5.14 0.29
C VAL A 288 9.04 -6.24 -0.58
N VAL A 289 8.51 -7.29 0.04
CA VAL A 289 7.75 -8.36 -0.64
C VAL A 289 6.59 -8.85 0.17
N VAL A 290 5.64 -9.48 -0.50
CA VAL A 290 4.69 -10.40 0.13
C VAL A 290 5.25 -11.81 0.06
N SER A 291 5.45 -12.45 1.20
CA SER A 291 5.77 -13.88 1.27
C SER A 291 4.50 -14.67 1.57
N ALA A 292 4.04 -15.45 0.59
CA ALA A 292 2.90 -16.35 0.79
C ALA A 292 3.24 -17.46 1.79
N ALA A 293 4.47 -18.02 1.69
CA ALA A 293 4.96 -19.07 2.60
C ALA A 293 5.00 -18.61 4.06
N GLN A 294 5.55 -17.42 4.31
CA GLN A 294 5.66 -16.86 5.66
C GLN A 294 4.37 -16.17 6.12
N GLY A 295 3.37 -16.04 5.24
CA GLY A 295 2.12 -15.34 5.54
C GLY A 295 2.33 -13.89 6.00
N SER A 296 3.31 -13.18 5.43
CA SER A 296 3.65 -11.82 5.86
C SER A 296 4.14 -10.91 4.72
N VAL A 297 3.98 -9.61 4.91
CA VAL A 297 4.72 -8.57 4.18
C VAL A 297 6.07 -8.42 4.87
N VAL A 298 7.17 -8.59 4.13
CA VAL A 298 8.53 -8.59 4.65
C VAL A 298 9.32 -7.45 4.02
N VAL A 299 10.02 -6.70 4.88
CA VAL A 299 10.95 -5.63 4.52
C VAL A 299 12.33 -6.00 5.03
N ARG A 300 13.31 -6.04 4.15
CA ARG A 300 14.71 -6.37 4.49
C ARG A 300 15.68 -5.38 3.86
N ALA A 301 16.80 -5.18 4.53
CA ALA A 301 17.84 -4.27 4.08
C ALA A 301 18.47 -4.76 2.77
N LEU A 302 18.51 -3.92 1.74
CA LEU A 302 19.14 -4.24 0.44
C LEU A 302 20.66 -4.10 0.46
N ARG A 303 21.14 -3.25 1.37
CA ARG A 303 22.54 -2.90 1.59
C ARG A 303 22.78 -2.69 3.08
N ARG A 304 24.03 -2.45 3.46
CA ARG A 304 24.33 -1.99 4.82
C ARG A 304 23.64 -0.64 5.07
N ILE A 305 22.98 -0.51 6.22
CA ILE A 305 22.31 0.71 6.67
C ILE A 305 23.01 1.19 7.93
N ALA A 306 23.50 2.43 7.93
CA ALA A 306 24.17 3.01 9.08
C ALA A 306 23.16 3.36 10.19
N ARG A 307 23.64 3.42 11.43
CA ARG A 307 22.83 3.95 12.53
C ARG A 307 22.46 5.41 12.24
N GLY A 308 21.18 5.75 12.39
CA GLY A 308 20.66 7.08 12.13
C GLY A 308 20.38 7.36 10.65
N GLU A 309 20.58 6.37 9.77
CA GLU A 309 20.20 6.47 8.36
C GLU A 309 18.70 6.20 8.17
N GLU A 310 18.07 6.90 7.23
CA GLU A 310 16.68 6.68 6.86
C GLU A 310 16.50 5.36 6.12
N ILE A 311 15.46 4.62 6.48
CA ILE A 311 15.05 3.41 5.78
C ILE A 311 14.04 3.80 4.71
N THR A 312 14.50 3.74 3.46
CA THR A 312 13.71 4.06 2.28
C THR A 312 13.44 2.83 1.43
N VAL A 313 12.34 2.87 0.68
CA VAL A 313 11.93 1.81 -0.26
C VAL A 313 11.62 2.41 -1.63
N ASN A 314 11.60 1.60 -2.68
CA ASN A 314 11.22 2.06 -4.01
C ASN A 314 9.72 1.83 -4.26
N TYR A 315 8.92 2.90 -4.32
CA TYR A 315 7.47 2.82 -4.63
C TYR A 315 7.19 2.49 -6.09
N ARG A 316 8.16 2.73 -6.97
CA ARG A 316 8.04 2.58 -8.43
C ARG A 316 8.46 1.20 -8.92
N HIS A 317 8.44 0.16 -8.07
CA HIS A 317 8.70 -1.21 -8.52
C HIS A 317 7.54 -1.68 -9.41
N THR A 318 7.58 -1.25 -10.68
CA THR A 318 6.85 -1.85 -11.78
C THR A 318 7.51 -3.19 -12.06
N GLY A 319 6.80 -4.29 -11.79
CA GLY A 319 7.28 -5.62 -12.10
C GLY A 319 7.71 -5.72 -13.57
N GLY A 320 8.83 -6.41 -13.81
CA GLY A 320 9.14 -7.09 -15.07
C GLY A 320 9.29 -6.19 -16.31
N GLY A 321 10.27 -5.31 -16.33
CA GLY A 321 10.90 -4.85 -17.56
C GLY A 321 12.22 -5.60 -17.76
N ASN A 322 12.34 -6.35 -18.86
CA ASN A 322 13.57 -7.03 -19.26
C ASN A 322 14.81 -6.14 -19.05
N GLY A 323 15.72 -6.58 -18.19
CA GLY A 323 17.12 -6.13 -18.23
C GLY A 323 17.43 -4.70 -17.79
N GLU A 324 16.61 -4.05 -16.97
CA GLU A 324 17.08 -2.85 -16.26
C GLU A 324 17.95 -3.26 -15.07
N SER A 325 19.20 -3.56 -15.43
CA SER A 325 20.37 -3.46 -14.55
C SER A 325 20.18 -2.31 -13.57
N TRP A 326 20.32 -2.61 -12.28
CA TRP A 326 20.46 -1.58 -11.25
C TRP A 326 21.53 -0.61 -11.75
N SER A 327 21.13 0.61 -12.10
CA SER A 327 22.07 1.60 -12.62
C SER A 327 23.06 1.89 -11.50
N HIS A 328 24.24 1.29 -11.61
CA HIS A 328 25.31 1.42 -10.64
C HIS A 328 25.63 2.90 -10.46
N PRO A 329 25.69 3.44 -9.22
CA PRO A 329 26.41 4.68 -9.01
C PRO A 329 27.86 4.39 -9.39
N SER A 330 28.27 4.91 -10.53
CA SER A 330 29.64 4.84 -11.00
C SER A 330 30.46 5.79 -10.13
N HIS A 331 30.90 5.34 -8.95
CA HIS A 331 32.09 5.86 -8.28
C HIS A 331 32.59 4.87 -7.23
N GLY A 332 33.86 4.51 -7.39
CA GLY A 332 34.51 3.42 -6.71
C GLY A 332 34.63 3.63 -5.22
N HIS A 333 34.15 2.65 -4.46
CA HIS A 333 34.81 2.20 -3.25
C HIS A 333 34.73 0.68 -3.23
N SER A 334 35.81 0.05 -3.71
CA SER A 334 36.19 -1.28 -3.26
C SER A 334 36.30 -1.24 -1.74
N LEU A 335 35.59 -2.12 -1.03
CA LEU A 335 36.04 -2.79 0.20
C LEU A 335 34.95 -3.75 0.75
N CYS A 336 35.42 -4.96 1.08
CA CYS A 336 34.87 -5.95 2.03
C CYS A 336 33.81 -6.97 1.54
N SER A 337 34.33 -8.04 0.92
CA SER A 337 34.34 -9.42 1.42
C SER A 337 33.25 -9.85 2.44
N GLY A 338 32.51 -10.90 2.05
CA GLY A 338 32.23 -12.04 2.92
C GLY A 338 31.31 -11.81 4.13
N ALA A 339 30.04 -11.49 3.90
CA ALA A 339 28.99 -11.84 4.85
C ALA A 339 28.26 -13.06 4.29
N GLU A 340 28.41 -14.22 4.92
CA GLU A 340 27.58 -15.40 4.63
C GLU A 340 26.11 -15.03 4.86
N ILE A 341 25.41 -14.77 3.76
CA ILE A 341 23.96 -14.62 3.79
C ILE A 341 23.43 -16.02 4.09
N ARG A 342 22.80 -16.22 5.25
CA ARG A 342 22.15 -17.51 5.57
C ARG A 342 21.14 -17.84 4.49
N MET A 343 21.42 -18.92 3.75
CA MET A 343 20.74 -19.37 2.53
C MET A 343 19.34 -19.96 2.75
N ASP A 344 18.81 -19.91 3.98
CA ASP A 344 17.55 -20.59 4.34
C ASP A 344 16.28 -19.81 3.94
N ASP A 345 16.41 -18.61 3.33
CA ASP A 345 15.29 -17.80 2.85
C ASP A 345 15.41 -17.56 1.34
N ASP A 346 14.39 -17.97 0.55
CA ASP A 346 14.23 -17.70 -0.91
C ASP A 346 14.43 -16.22 -1.32
N TRP A 347 14.32 -15.32 -0.33
CA TRP A 347 14.61 -13.90 -0.41
C TRP A 347 16.07 -13.58 -0.75
N ALA A 348 17.01 -14.27 -0.09
CA ALA A 348 18.43 -14.00 -0.19
C ALA A 348 18.95 -14.28 -1.60
N SER A 349 18.53 -15.38 -2.19
CA SER A 349 18.97 -15.83 -3.51
C SER A 349 18.43 -14.99 -4.67
N ARG A 350 17.28 -14.32 -4.53
CA ARG A 350 16.62 -13.59 -5.63
C ARG A 350 16.77 -12.07 -5.59
N TYR A 351 16.82 -11.49 -4.40
CA TYR A 351 16.80 -10.01 -4.22
C TYR A 351 18.08 -9.46 -3.59
N LEU A 352 18.91 -10.32 -2.99
CA LEU A 352 20.19 -9.94 -2.39
C LEU A 352 21.40 -10.49 -3.15
N MET A 353 21.21 -11.21 -4.25
CA MET A 353 22.28 -11.88 -5.01
C MET A 353 22.32 -11.44 -6.47
N ASP A 354 22.25 -10.13 -6.74
CA ASP A 354 22.78 -9.60 -8.00
C ASP A 354 24.16 -8.97 -7.75
N LEU A 355 25.19 -9.73 -8.11
CA LEU A 355 26.55 -9.25 -8.39
C LEU A 355 26.98 -9.91 -9.71
N PRO A 356 27.16 -9.17 -10.81
CA PRO A 356 27.93 -9.67 -11.94
C PRO A 356 29.41 -9.61 -11.55
N GLY A 357 30.09 -10.75 -11.53
CA GLY A 357 31.51 -10.75 -11.20
C GLY A 357 32.15 -12.10 -10.97
N THR A 358 32.16 -12.97 -11.98
CA THR A 358 33.39 -13.72 -12.28
C THR A 358 33.54 -13.82 -13.78
N ASP A 359 34.36 -12.91 -14.31
CA ASP A 359 35.20 -13.17 -15.46
C ASP A 359 35.76 -14.59 -15.37
N LYS A 360 35.31 -15.49 -16.25
CA LYS A 360 35.96 -16.77 -16.48
C LYS A 360 36.31 -16.89 -17.96
N GLY A 361 37.48 -16.35 -18.26
CA GLY A 361 38.44 -17.06 -19.10
C GLY A 361 38.34 -16.75 -20.58
N LYS A 362 39.21 -15.81 -21.00
CA LYS A 362 40.07 -16.09 -22.16
C LYS A 362 40.54 -17.55 -22.09
N ARG A 363 40.15 -18.37 -23.04
CA ARG A 363 40.98 -19.47 -23.51
C ARG A 363 41.34 -19.14 -24.95
N GLU A 364 42.57 -18.68 -25.11
CA GLU A 364 43.36 -18.98 -26.29
C GLU A 364 43.30 -20.49 -26.54
N TRP A 365 42.89 -20.90 -27.75
CA TRP A 365 43.68 -21.69 -28.71
C TRP A 365 43.19 -21.29 -30.11
#